data_AF-A0A1L7GPY7-F1
#
_entry.id   AF-A0A1L7GPY7-F1
#
_cell.length_a   1.000
_cell.length_b   1.000
_cell.length_c   1.000
_cell.angle_alpha   90.00
_cell.angle_beta   90.00
_cell.angle_gamma   90.00
#
_symmetry.space_group_name_H-M   'P 1'
#
loop_
_entity.id
_entity.type
_entity.pdbx_description
1 polymer ?
#
loop_
_entity_poly.entity_id
_entity_poly.type
_entity_poly.pdbx_seq_one_letter_code
_entity_poly.pdbx_strand_id
1 'polypeptide(L)'
;MLYDDEWGAEFVYRQPRDPAQALALLGAAAQDPMGGYACDGDDHWTAELVGDWWRERGRVREWAAALHRRWSVSDGAGEREAAGGAREYVAYIDEGLAQDLRHYLFWLSEGRPAGPGEPLPALSPREARRRG
;
A
#
# COMPACT_ATOMS: atom_id res chain seq x y z
N MET A 1 -4.03 -6.81 -6.44
CA MET A 1 -4.90 -5.87 -5.69
C MET A 1 -5.45 -6.62 -4.49
N LEU A 2 -6.17 -5.96 -3.60
CA LEU A 2 -6.79 -6.59 -2.43
C LEU A 2 -8.18 -6.01 -2.21
N TYR A 3 -9.05 -6.78 -1.57
CA TYR A 3 -10.40 -6.35 -1.22
C TYR A 3 -10.47 -6.14 0.29
N ASP A 4 -11.14 -5.06 0.72
CA ASP A 4 -11.56 -4.97 2.11
C ASP A 4 -12.66 -6.02 2.40
N ASP A 5 -12.84 -6.41 3.65
CA ASP A 5 -13.86 -7.41 4.01
C ASP A 5 -15.15 -6.84 4.59
N GLU A 6 -15.28 -5.53 4.67
CA GLU A 6 -16.47 -4.85 5.19
C GLU A 6 -17.44 -4.49 4.06
N TRP A 7 -16.90 -3.97 2.97
CA TRP A 7 -17.62 -3.47 1.79
C TRP A 7 -17.20 -4.18 0.51
N GLY A 8 -16.11 -4.94 0.55
CA GLY A 8 -15.58 -5.62 -0.65
C GLY A 8 -14.96 -4.65 -1.64
N ALA A 9 -14.59 -3.44 -1.23
CA ALA A 9 -13.97 -2.47 -2.11
C ALA A 9 -12.53 -2.87 -2.42
N GLU A 10 -12.17 -2.72 -3.68
CA GLU A 10 -10.83 -3.02 -4.15
C GLU A 10 -9.87 -1.88 -3.86
N PHE A 11 -8.65 -2.22 -3.48
CA PHE A 11 -7.56 -1.26 -3.31
C PHE A 11 -6.21 -1.80 -3.76
N VAL A 12 -5.32 -0.87 -4.09
CA VAL A 12 -3.94 -1.15 -4.49
C VAL A 12 -3.05 -1.12 -3.27
N TYR A 13 -2.54 -2.29 -2.86
CA TYR A 13 -1.71 -2.38 -1.66
C TYR A 13 -0.20 -2.22 -1.93
N ARG A 14 0.24 -2.25 -3.19
CA ARG A 14 1.66 -2.09 -3.59
C ARG A 14 1.82 -1.36 -4.91
N GLN A 15 2.91 -0.59 -5.05
CA GLN A 15 3.25 0.03 -6.32
C GLN A 15 3.63 -1.02 -7.37
N PRO A 16 3.18 -0.88 -8.63
CA PRO A 16 3.65 -1.70 -9.74
C PRO A 16 5.16 -1.64 -9.90
N ARG A 17 5.81 -2.79 -10.11
CA ARG A 17 7.28 -2.87 -10.23
C ARG A 17 7.79 -3.02 -11.66
N ASP A 18 6.89 -3.26 -12.60
CA ASP A 18 7.21 -3.44 -14.01
C ASP A 18 6.04 -2.94 -14.90
N PRO A 19 6.28 -2.76 -16.21
CA PRO A 19 5.25 -2.28 -17.14
C PRO A 19 4.02 -3.18 -17.23
N ALA A 20 4.14 -4.49 -17.02
CA ALA A 20 3.01 -5.40 -17.09
C ALA A 20 2.08 -5.21 -15.88
N GLN A 21 2.63 -5.04 -14.69
CA GLN A 21 1.87 -4.69 -13.49
C GLN A 21 1.23 -3.31 -13.60
N ALA A 22 1.92 -2.33 -14.19
CA ALA A 22 1.37 -1.01 -14.42
C ALA A 22 0.19 -1.05 -15.40
N LEU A 23 0.33 -1.81 -16.50
CA LEU A 23 -0.75 -2.00 -17.46
C LEU A 23 -1.95 -2.72 -16.84
N ALA A 24 -1.72 -3.72 -15.98
CA ALA A 24 -2.78 -4.41 -15.26
C ALA A 24 -3.57 -3.45 -14.34
N LEU A 25 -2.86 -2.56 -13.63
CA LEU A 25 -3.50 -1.55 -12.78
C LEU A 25 -4.33 -0.54 -13.60
N LEU A 26 -3.78 -0.04 -14.72
CA LEU A 26 -4.50 0.85 -15.61
C LEU A 26 -5.73 0.18 -16.23
N GLY A 27 -5.61 -1.11 -16.57
CA GLY A 27 -6.73 -1.92 -17.06
C GLY A 27 -7.87 -2.01 -16.03
N ALA A 28 -7.53 -2.26 -14.76
CA ALA A 28 -8.52 -2.30 -13.69
C ALA A 28 -9.19 -0.94 -13.46
N ALA A 29 -8.39 0.14 -13.39
CA ALA A 29 -8.92 1.49 -13.24
C ALA A 29 -9.86 1.88 -14.41
N ALA A 30 -9.54 1.48 -15.64
CA ALA A 30 -10.37 1.75 -16.81
C ALA A 30 -11.70 0.95 -16.83
N GLN A 31 -11.76 -0.14 -16.06
CA GLN A 31 -12.94 -1.01 -15.98
C GLN A 31 -13.77 -0.78 -14.72
N ASP A 32 -13.32 0.06 -13.79
CA ASP A 32 -14.03 0.33 -12.54
C ASP A 32 -15.14 1.38 -12.74
N PRO A 33 -16.43 0.98 -12.71
CA PRO A 33 -17.54 1.91 -12.89
C PRO A 33 -17.75 2.81 -11.65
N MET A 34 -17.14 2.50 -10.51
CA MET A 34 -17.35 3.18 -9.24
C MET A 34 -16.30 4.25 -8.94
N GLY A 35 -15.25 4.37 -9.75
CA GLY A 35 -14.22 5.41 -9.59
C GLY A 35 -13.36 5.24 -8.34
N GLY A 36 -13.19 4.01 -7.84
CA GLY A 36 -12.28 3.65 -6.75
C GLY A 36 -10.81 3.92 -7.04
N TYR A 37 -10.44 4.19 -8.29
CA TYR A 37 -9.12 4.62 -8.75
C TYR A 37 -9.12 6.11 -9.12
N ALA A 38 -9.56 6.96 -8.19
CA ALA A 38 -9.65 8.40 -8.41
C ALA A 38 -8.29 9.09 -8.68
N CYS A 39 -7.17 8.41 -8.38
CA CYS A 39 -5.81 8.93 -8.56
C CYS A 39 -5.55 10.26 -7.84
N ASP A 40 -6.31 10.54 -6.77
CA ASP A 40 -6.30 11.78 -5.98
C ASP A 40 -5.57 11.62 -4.65
N GLY A 41 -4.83 10.52 -4.44
CA GLY A 41 -4.16 10.23 -3.18
C GLY A 41 -3.25 11.38 -2.70
N ASP A 42 -2.61 12.09 -3.62
CA ASP A 42 -1.74 13.23 -3.31
C ASP A 42 -2.49 14.46 -2.79
N ASP A 43 -3.80 14.56 -3.05
CA ASP A 43 -4.66 15.62 -2.52
C ASP A 43 -5.11 15.33 -1.07
N HIS A 44 -5.04 14.06 -0.64
CA HIS A 44 -5.53 13.60 0.67
C HIS A 44 -4.42 13.22 1.64
N TRP A 45 -3.33 12.62 1.18
CA TRP A 45 -2.26 12.15 2.05
C TRP A 45 -1.29 13.28 2.40
N THR A 46 -1.09 13.47 3.71
CA THR A 46 -0.06 14.36 4.24
C THR A 46 1.07 13.54 4.89
N ALA A 47 2.23 14.17 5.07
CA ALA A 47 3.35 13.52 5.77
C ALA A 47 2.99 13.06 7.19
N GLU A 48 2.13 13.82 7.88
CA GLU A 48 1.60 13.45 9.19
C GLU A 48 0.74 12.20 9.12
N LEU A 49 -0.25 12.17 8.21
CA LEU A 49 -1.14 11.01 8.03
C LEU A 49 -0.37 9.75 7.64
N VAL A 50 0.63 9.86 6.77
CA VAL A 50 1.52 8.74 6.41
C VAL A 50 2.29 8.24 7.65
N GLY A 51 2.83 9.16 8.45
CA GLY A 51 3.53 8.83 9.68
C GLY A 51 2.63 8.16 10.72
N ASP A 52 1.37 8.59 10.82
CA ASP A 52 0.37 8.04 11.75
C ASP A 52 -0.03 6.63 11.32
N TRP A 53 -0.35 6.45 10.04
CA TRP A 53 -0.60 5.15 9.46
C TRP A 53 0.57 4.19 9.68
N TRP A 54 1.81 4.64 9.46
CA TRP A 54 3.00 3.82 9.67
C TRP A 54 3.12 3.32 11.12
N ARG A 55 2.82 4.18 12.11
CA ARG A 55 2.86 3.77 13.53
C ARG A 55 1.79 2.75 13.87
N GLU A 56 0.63 2.84 13.24
CA GLU A 56 -0.52 1.97 13.50
C GLU A 56 -0.61 0.75 12.58
N ARG A 57 0.30 0.59 11.62
CA ARG A 57 0.28 -0.48 10.60
C ARG A 57 0.11 -1.91 11.14
N GLY A 58 0.44 -2.15 12.42
CA GLY A 58 0.17 -3.42 13.10
C GLY A 58 -1.29 -3.84 13.00
N ARG A 59 -2.23 -2.89 13.10
CA ARG A 59 -3.68 -3.16 12.96
C ARG A 59 -4.03 -3.68 11.55
N VAL A 60 -3.44 -3.08 10.52
CA VAL A 60 -3.66 -3.45 9.11
C VAL A 60 -3.02 -4.79 8.81
N ARG A 61 -1.83 -5.03 9.36
CA ARG A 61 -1.13 -6.31 9.25
C ARG A 61 -1.94 -7.45 9.89
N GLU A 62 -2.48 -7.24 11.09
CA GLU A 62 -3.30 -8.22 11.80
C GLU A 62 -4.59 -8.52 11.02
N TRP A 63 -5.25 -7.48 10.52
CA TRP A 63 -6.41 -7.59 9.65
C TRP A 63 -6.10 -8.42 8.39
N ALA A 64 -5.05 -8.08 7.63
CA ALA A 64 -4.68 -8.81 6.42
C ALA A 64 -4.32 -10.28 6.71
N ALA A 65 -3.66 -10.55 7.84
CA ALA A 65 -3.37 -11.92 8.26
C ALA A 65 -4.65 -12.70 8.62
N ALA A 66 -5.64 -12.06 9.24
CA ALA A 66 -6.94 -12.68 9.53
C ALA A 66 -7.73 -12.96 8.25
N LEU A 67 -7.73 -12.02 7.32
CA LEU A 67 -8.36 -12.16 6.01
C LEU A 67 -7.77 -13.35 5.23
N HIS A 68 -6.44 -13.46 5.19
CA HIS A 68 -5.76 -14.61 4.60
C HIS A 68 -6.21 -15.94 5.21
N ARG A 69 -6.25 -16.04 6.55
CA ARG A 69 -6.68 -17.26 7.25
C ARG A 69 -8.12 -17.65 6.91
N ARG A 70 -9.02 -16.68 6.82
CA ARG A 70 -10.44 -16.94 6.53
C ARG A 70 -10.64 -17.38 5.08
N TRP A 71 -10.05 -16.66 4.14
CA TRP A 71 -10.37 -16.82 2.71
C TRP A 71 -9.53 -17.88 2.00
N SER A 72 -8.36 -18.25 2.54
CA SER A 72 -7.52 -19.33 1.97
C SER A 72 -8.22 -20.69 1.93
N VAL A 73 -9.19 -20.92 2.81
CA VAL A 73 -9.97 -22.16 2.90
C VAL A 73 -11.39 -22.04 2.34
N SER A 74 -11.72 -20.90 1.70
CA SER A 74 -13.05 -20.71 1.11
C SER A 74 -13.24 -21.57 -0.14
N ASP A 75 -14.49 -21.96 -0.41
CA ASP A 75 -14.92 -22.58 -1.66
C ASP A 75 -14.93 -21.59 -2.84
N GLY A 76 -14.97 -20.28 -2.57
CA GLY A 76 -14.94 -19.21 -3.56
C GLY A 76 -13.56 -19.00 -4.18
N ALA A 77 -13.46 -19.07 -5.52
CA ALA A 77 -12.20 -18.86 -6.22
C ALA A 77 -11.63 -17.43 -6.02
N GLY A 78 -12.49 -16.41 -6.08
CA GLY A 78 -12.08 -15.01 -5.88
C GLY A 78 -11.59 -14.74 -4.44
N GLU A 79 -12.23 -15.33 -3.44
CA GLU A 79 -11.77 -15.21 -2.04
C GLU A 79 -10.39 -15.86 -1.86
N ARG A 80 -10.16 -17.06 -2.43
CA ARG A 80 -8.84 -17.71 -2.37
C ARG A 80 -7.76 -16.87 -3.07
N GLU A 81 -8.07 -16.25 -4.20
CA GLU A 81 -7.15 -15.32 -4.87
C GLU A 81 -6.83 -14.11 -3.98
N ALA A 82 -7.86 -13.49 -3.40
CA ALA A 82 -7.70 -12.37 -2.49
C ALA A 82 -6.90 -12.73 -1.22
N ALA A 83 -7.02 -13.98 -0.73
CA ALA A 83 -6.19 -14.49 0.35
C ALA A 83 -4.69 -14.49 -0.02
N GLY A 84 -4.35 -14.70 -1.29
CA GLY A 84 -2.99 -14.55 -1.81
C GLY A 84 -2.50 -13.12 -1.70
N GLY A 85 -3.31 -12.15 -2.16
CA GLY A 85 -3.01 -10.73 -2.03
C GLY A 85 -2.83 -10.27 -0.58
N ALA A 86 -3.63 -10.80 0.35
CA ALA A 86 -3.52 -10.49 1.78
C ALA A 86 -2.19 -10.97 2.38
N ARG A 87 -1.74 -12.17 2.02
CA ARG A 87 -0.43 -12.69 2.41
C ARG A 87 0.70 -11.82 1.84
N GLU A 88 0.62 -11.45 0.57
CA GLU A 88 1.59 -10.57 -0.07
C GLU A 88 1.62 -9.18 0.58
N TYR A 89 0.46 -8.66 1.00
CA TYR A 89 0.40 -7.37 1.68
C TYR A 89 1.07 -7.40 3.05
N VAL A 90 0.88 -8.47 3.83
CA VAL A 90 1.60 -8.66 5.10
C VAL A 90 3.12 -8.65 4.88
N ALA A 91 3.60 -9.43 3.90
CA ALA A 91 5.03 -9.45 3.56
C ALA A 91 5.53 -8.06 3.13
N TYR A 92 4.73 -7.33 2.36
CA TYR A 92 5.06 -6.00 1.91
C TYR A 92 5.11 -4.98 3.06
N ILE A 93 4.18 -5.02 4.02
CA ILE A 93 4.22 -4.19 5.24
C ILE A 93 5.51 -4.44 6.03
N ASP A 94 5.93 -5.70 6.12
CA ASP A 94 7.07 -6.12 6.93
C ASP A 94 8.42 -5.77 6.27
N GLU A 95 8.52 -5.80 4.93
CA GLU A 95 9.81 -5.75 4.22
C GLU A 95 9.96 -4.62 3.19
N GLY A 96 8.91 -4.23 2.47
CA GLY A 96 9.01 -3.34 1.31
C GLY A 96 8.42 -1.94 1.52
N LEU A 97 7.32 -1.85 2.24
CA LEU A 97 6.49 -0.65 2.31
C LEU A 97 7.22 0.53 2.95
N ALA A 98 8.12 0.27 3.90
CA ALA A 98 8.90 1.33 4.54
C ALA A 98 9.69 2.16 3.52
N GLN A 99 10.30 1.51 2.52
CA GLN A 99 11.09 2.22 1.52
C GLN A 99 10.20 3.06 0.60
N ASP A 100 9.10 2.48 0.11
CA ASP A 100 8.18 3.17 -0.78
C ASP A 100 7.50 4.36 -0.09
N LEU A 101 7.11 4.24 1.19
CA LEU A 101 6.56 5.37 1.95
C LEU A 101 7.56 6.51 2.14
N ARG A 102 8.87 6.21 2.25
CA ARG A 102 9.89 7.27 2.36
C ARG A 102 10.09 8.02 1.05
N HIS A 103 9.99 7.33 -0.09
CA HIS A 103 9.91 7.98 -1.38
C HIS A 103 8.63 8.80 -1.53
N TYR A 104 7.51 8.30 -1.01
CA TYR A 104 6.25 9.03 -1.05
C TYR A 104 6.28 10.29 -0.18
N LEU A 105 6.85 10.23 1.03
CA LEU A 105 7.07 11.42 1.87
C LEU A 105 7.93 12.47 1.16
N PHE A 106 8.95 12.06 0.41
CA PHE A 106 9.76 12.98 -0.39
C PHE A 106 8.93 13.60 -1.52
N TRP A 107 8.10 12.81 -2.21
CA TRP A 107 7.19 13.32 -3.24
C TRP A 107 6.21 14.35 -2.67
N LEU A 108 5.59 14.08 -1.52
CA LEU A 108 4.68 15.01 -0.87
C LEU A 108 5.35 16.34 -0.46
N SER A 109 6.65 16.34 -0.15
CA SER A 109 7.37 17.57 0.21
C SER A 109 7.92 18.33 -0.99
N GLU A 110 8.46 17.62 -1.99
CA GLU A 110 9.20 18.23 -3.10
C GLU A 110 8.39 18.33 -4.40
N GLY A 111 7.24 17.65 -4.50
CA GLY A 111 6.45 17.56 -5.73
C GLY A 111 7.15 16.80 -6.86
N ARG A 112 8.15 15.97 -6.54
CA ARG A 112 8.93 15.18 -7.51
C ARG A 112 9.50 13.91 -6.88
N PRO A 113 9.93 12.92 -7.69
CA PRO A 113 10.62 11.75 -7.17
C PRO A 113 12.00 12.12 -6.63
N ALA A 114 12.46 11.36 -5.64
CA ALA A 114 13.85 11.43 -5.19
C ALA A 114 14.80 10.89 -6.26
N GLY A 115 15.88 11.62 -6.52
CA GLY A 115 16.99 11.19 -7.35
C GLY A 115 17.90 10.17 -6.64
N PRO A 116 18.80 9.52 -7.39
CA PRO A 116 19.76 8.58 -6.83
C PRO A 116 20.62 9.24 -5.73
N GLY A 117 20.59 8.68 -4.53
CA GLY A 117 21.40 9.14 -3.40
C GLY A 117 20.83 10.32 -2.60
N GLU A 118 19.69 10.89 -3.00
CA GLU A 118 19.03 11.92 -2.18
C GLU A 118 18.55 11.35 -0.84
N PRO A 119 18.70 12.11 0.27
CA PRO A 119 18.28 11.66 1.57
C PRO A 119 16.75 11.60 1.64
N LEU A 120 16.21 10.42 1.91
CA LEU A 120 14.76 10.24 2.09
C LEU A 120 14.32 10.53 3.54
N PRO A 121 13.16 11.17 3.75
CA PRO A 121 12.57 11.39 5.07
C PRO A 121 12.47 10.11 5.91
N ALA A 122 12.46 10.25 7.24
CA ALA A 122 12.19 9.15 8.16
C ALA A 122 10.67 8.98 8.36
N LEU A 123 10.19 7.75 8.60
CA LEU A 123 8.76 7.49 8.83
C LEU A 123 8.35 7.71 10.30
N SER A 124 9.33 7.85 11.20
CA SER A 124 9.07 8.16 12.59
C SER A 124 10.21 8.94 13.24
N PRO A 125 9.94 9.71 14.32
CA PRO A 125 10.99 10.38 15.09
C PRO A 125 12.07 9.43 15.64
N ARG A 126 11.69 8.17 15.92
CA ARG A 126 12.61 7.13 16.41
C ARG A 126 13.62 6.70 15.34
N GLU A 127 13.19 6.67 14.07
CA GLU A 127 14.06 6.37 12.94
C GLU A 127 14.98 7.55 12.61
N ALA A 128 14.49 8.80 12.74
CA ALA A 128 15.30 9.99 12.54
C ALA A 128 16.50 10.05 13.50
N ARG A 129 16.29 9.69 14.78
CA ARG A 129 17.34 9.68 15.81
C ARG A 129 18.41 8.61 15.63
N ARG A 130 18.16 7.55 14.84
CA ARG A 130 19.16 6.50 14.54
C ARG A 130 20.08 6.86 13.37
N ARG A 131 19.77 7.94 12.65
CA ARG A 131 20.51 8.40 11.46
C ARG A 131 21.37 9.65 11.73
N GLY A 132 21.30 10.23 12.93
CA GLY A 132 22.06 11.40 13.37
C GLY A 132 23.21 11.07 14.30
#